data_AF-A0A7S0BUF8-F1
#
_entry.id   AF-A0A7S0BUF8-F1
#
_cell.length_a   1.000
_cell.length_b   1.000
_cell.length_c   1.000
_cell.angle_alpha   90.00
_cell.angle_beta   90.00
_cell.angle_gamma   90.00
#
_symmetry.space_group_name_H-M   'P 1'
#
loop_
_entity.id
_entity.type
_entity.pdbx_description
1 polymer ?
#
loop_
_entity_poly.entity_id
_entity_poly.type
_entity_poly.pdbx_seq_one_letter_code
_entity_poly.pdbx_strand_id
1 'polypeptide(L)'
;QITTNSSGFEGPEKRLEIYFRPVFDLKKVIESAEGLRTVSGSEWTDILRHAQCSILSAKSNDYFDSYLLSESSLFIFPTKFMIKTCGTTTLLKVIPRVNA
;
A
#
# COMPACT_ATOMS: atom_id res chain seq x y z
N GLN A 1 -10.10 -24.51 -32.33
CA GLN A 1 -8.80 -23.96 -31.91
C GLN A 1 -8.88 -23.67 -30.43
N ILE A 2 -8.15 -24.41 -29.60
CA ILE A 2 -8.02 -24.14 -28.16
C ILE A 2 -6.94 -23.06 -28.06
N THR A 3 -7.33 -21.80 -27.83
CA THR A 3 -6.38 -20.76 -27.44
C THR A 3 -5.94 -21.06 -26.01
N THR A 4 -4.83 -21.78 -25.86
CA THR A 4 -4.11 -21.81 -24.59
C THR A 4 -3.59 -20.40 -24.35
N ASN A 5 -4.36 -19.56 -23.66
CA ASN A 5 -3.82 -18.35 -23.05
C ASN A 5 -2.78 -18.84 -22.04
N SER A 6 -1.53 -18.93 -22.48
CA SER A 6 -0.38 -19.18 -21.62
C SER A 6 -0.08 -17.92 -20.82
N SER A 7 -1.06 -17.39 -20.09
CA SER A 7 -0.83 -16.36 -19.08
C SER A 7 -0.11 -17.06 -17.94
N GLY A 8 1.21 -17.19 -18.11
CA GLY A 8 2.08 -17.88 -17.19
C GLY A 8 1.91 -17.34 -15.78
N PHE A 9 2.17 -18.21 -14.81
CA PHE A 9 2.33 -17.80 -13.42
C PHE A 9 3.45 -16.74 -13.36
N GLU A 10 3.04 -15.50 -13.08
CA GLU A 10 3.88 -14.29 -13.02
C GLU A 10 5.19 -14.47 -12.25
N GLY A 11 5.16 -15.28 -11.19
CA GLY A 11 6.28 -15.48 -10.29
C GLY A 11 6.06 -14.90 -8.90
N PRO A 12 7.13 -14.47 -8.21
CA PRO A 12 7.13 -14.22 -6.77
C PRO A 12 6.40 -12.93 -6.38
N GLU A 13 5.80 -12.96 -5.19
CA GLU A 13 5.23 -11.81 -4.52
C GLU A 13 6.28 -10.71 -4.30
N LYS A 14 5.93 -9.46 -4.59
CA LYS A 14 6.77 -8.28 -4.34
C LYS A 14 6.23 -7.55 -3.12
N ARG A 15 7.11 -7.15 -2.19
CA ARG A 15 6.75 -6.41 -0.98
C ARG A 15 7.56 -5.13 -0.86
N LEU A 16 6.88 -4.00 -0.70
CA LEU A 16 7.46 -2.72 -0.36
C LEU A 16 6.98 -2.34 1.05
N GLU A 17 7.90 -2.07 1.94
CA GLU A 17 7.61 -1.57 3.28
C GLU A 17 8.44 -0.31 3.52
N ILE A 18 7.78 0.80 3.86
CA ILE A 18 8.45 2.07 4.13
C ILE A 18 8.14 2.47 5.57
N TYR A 19 9.20 2.74 6.32
CA TYR A 19 9.13 3.19 7.71
C TYR A 19 9.45 4.68 7.78
N PHE A 20 8.59 5.44 8.44
CA PHE A 20 8.74 6.85 8.66
C PHE A 20 9.15 7.10 10.10
N ARG A 21 10.11 8.01 10.27
CA ARG A 21 10.49 8.52 11.58
C ARG A 21 9.95 9.95 11.69
N PRO A 22 9.08 10.25 12.67
CA PRO A 22 8.61 11.61 12.88
C PRO A 22 9.79 12.54 13.16
N VAL A 23 9.86 13.66 12.44
CA VAL A 23 10.92 14.67 12.59
C VAL A 23 10.60 15.62 13.76
N PHE A 24 9.31 15.86 14.02
CA PHE A 24 8.83 16.71 15.11
C PHE A 24 7.80 15.95 15.95
N ASP A 25 7.84 16.18 17.26
CA ASP A 25 6.85 15.72 18.24
C ASP A 25 6.54 14.21 18.19
N LEU A 26 7.60 13.40 18.26
CA LEU A 26 7.55 11.93 18.36
C LEU A 26 6.51 11.45 19.37
N LYS A 27 6.40 12.15 20.51
CA LYS A 27 5.51 11.77 21.60
C LYS A 27 4.05 11.85 21.17
N LYS A 28 3.65 12.93 20.52
CA LYS A 28 2.28 13.10 19.99
C LYS A 28 1.93 12.09 18.90
N VAL A 29 2.86 11.75 18.01
CA VAL A 29 2.61 10.71 16.98
C VAL A 29 2.45 9.34 17.61
N ILE A 30 3.28 9.01 18.61
CA ILE A 30 3.19 7.75 19.35
C ILE A 30 1.89 7.68 20.17
N GLU A 31 1.49 8.78 20.80
CA GLU A 31 0.29 8.86 21.66
C GLU A 31 -1.02 8.88 20.86
N SER A 32 -1.06 9.56 19.70
CA SER A 32 -2.27 9.65 18.89
C SER A 32 -2.58 8.36 18.12
N ALA A 33 -1.57 7.53 17.82
CA ALA A 33 -1.72 6.33 16.99
C ALA A 33 -2.41 6.58 15.62
N GLU A 34 -2.45 7.83 15.17
CA GLU A 34 -3.00 8.23 13.88
C GLU A 34 -1.89 8.19 12.81
N GLY A 35 -0.89 9.07 12.89
CA GLY A 35 0.27 9.05 11.99
C GLY A 35 -0.12 8.99 10.50
N LEU A 36 0.46 8.05 9.74
CA LEU A 36 0.10 7.84 8.32
C LEU A 36 -1.36 7.47 8.07
N ARG A 37 -2.10 7.04 9.10
CA ARG A 37 -3.53 6.72 9.00
C ARG A 37 -4.40 7.97 8.78
N THR A 38 -3.83 9.16 8.99
CA THR A 38 -4.47 10.44 8.64
C THR A 38 -4.49 10.73 7.13
N VAL A 39 -3.65 10.04 6.34
CA VAL A 39 -3.61 10.20 4.87
C VAL A 39 -4.90 9.66 4.28
N SER A 40 -5.54 10.46 3.43
CA SER A 40 -6.85 10.14 2.89
C SER A 40 -6.83 8.91 1.97
N GLY A 41 -7.95 8.18 1.91
CA GLY A 41 -8.09 7.07 0.97
C GLY A 41 -7.93 7.49 -0.51
N SER A 42 -8.24 8.75 -0.84
CA SER A 42 -8.00 9.32 -2.18
C SER A 42 -6.52 9.47 -2.50
N GLU A 43 -5.71 9.94 -1.54
CA GLU A 43 -4.25 10.02 -1.72
C GLU A 43 -3.64 8.62 -1.91
N TRP A 44 -4.07 7.64 -1.12
CA TRP A 44 -3.65 6.24 -1.33
C TRP A 44 -4.08 5.70 -2.69
N THR A 45 -5.29 6.04 -3.14
CA THR A 45 -5.77 5.65 -4.48
C THR A 45 -4.86 6.22 -5.57
N ASP A 46 -4.46 7.49 -5.47
CA ASP A 46 -3.58 8.12 -6.44
C ASP A 46 -2.18 7.51 -6.44
N ILE A 47 -1.63 7.19 -5.27
CA ILE A 47 -0.35 6.46 -5.15
C ILE A 47 -0.45 5.08 -5.81
N LEU A 48 -1.51 4.31 -5.51
CA LEU A 48 -1.69 2.93 -5.99
C LEU A 48 -1.93 2.84 -7.50
N ARG A 49 -2.48 3.89 -8.13
CA ARG A 49 -2.60 3.95 -9.60
C ARG A 49 -1.27 3.81 -10.31
N HIS A 50 -0.17 4.28 -9.72
CA HIS A 50 1.18 4.12 -10.28
C HIS A 50 1.69 2.67 -10.23
N ALA A 51 1.15 1.86 -9.32
CA ALA A 51 1.36 0.42 -9.27
C ALA A 51 0.32 -0.36 -10.09
N GLN A 52 -0.59 0.29 -10.82
CA GLN A 52 -1.70 -0.37 -11.52
C GLN A 52 -2.62 -1.15 -10.57
N CYS A 53 -2.77 -0.67 -9.33
CA CYS A 53 -3.66 -1.24 -8.34
C CYS A 53 -4.86 -0.33 -8.10
N SER A 54 -6.03 -0.94 -7.84
CA SER A 54 -7.23 -0.24 -7.37
C SER A 54 -7.71 -0.80 -6.04
N ILE A 55 -8.24 0.05 -5.16
CA ILE A 55 -8.86 -0.37 -3.90
C ILE A 55 -10.23 -1.00 -4.19
N LEU A 56 -10.45 -2.21 -3.68
CA LEU A 56 -11.71 -2.94 -3.76
C LEU A 56 -12.53 -2.82 -2.48
N SER A 57 -11.86 -2.84 -1.32
CA SER A 57 -12.49 -2.68 -0.01
C SER A 57 -11.48 -2.20 1.02
N ALA A 58 -11.97 -1.70 2.14
CA ALA A 58 -11.17 -1.23 3.27
C ALA A 58 -11.71 -1.78 4.58
N LYS A 59 -10.80 -2.07 5.52
CA LYS A 59 -11.13 -2.43 6.90
C LYS A 59 -10.11 -1.85 7.86
N SER A 60 -10.57 -1.31 8.97
CA SER A 60 -9.73 -0.70 10.00
C SER A 60 -9.85 -1.43 11.33
N ASN A 61 -8.83 -1.30 12.16
CA ASN A 61 -8.85 -1.65 13.59
C ASN A 61 -8.02 -0.62 14.37
N ASP A 62 -7.79 -0.87 15.66
CA ASP A 62 -7.07 0.05 16.53
C ASP A 62 -5.59 0.24 16.14
N TYR A 63 -5.03 -0.65 15.33
CA TYR A 63 -3.60 -0.72 15.01
C TYR A 63 -3.25 -0.30 13.58
N PHE A 64 -4.13 -0.59 12.61
CA PHE A 64 -3.88 -0.34 11.19
C PHE A 64 -5.15 -0.26 10.37
N ASP A 65 -4.99 0.32 9.18
CA ASP A 65 -5.97 0.29 8.10
C ASP A 65 -5.50 -0.66 7.01
N SER A 66 -6.40 -1.52 6.52
CA SER A 66 -6.12 -2.51 5.48
C SER A 66 -7.01 -2.30 4.28
N TYR A 67 -6.42 -2.47 3.11
CA TYR A 67 -7.08 -2.31 1.83
C TYR A 67 -6.87 -3.58 1.01
N LEU A 68 -7.98 -4.17 0.58
CA LEU A 68 -7.94 -5.19 -0.46
C LEU A 68 -7.80 -4.48 -1.81
N LEU A 69 -6.83 -4.90 -2.60
CA LEU A 69 -6.58 -4.34 -3.93
C LEU A 69 -6.89 -5.38 -5.01
N SER A 70 -7.07 -4.94 -6.26
CA SER A 70 -7.40 -5.81 -7.40
C SER A 70 -6.49 -7.03 -7.57
N GLU A 71 -5.20 -6.89 -7.26
CA GLU A 71 -4.17 -7.96 -7.34
C GLU A 71 -3.16 -7.87 -6.17
N SER A 72 -3.60 -7.38 -5.01
CA SER A 72 -2.68 -6.95 -3.95
C SER A 72 -3.36 -6.69 -2.60
N SER A 73 -2.58 -6.33 -1.59
CA SER A 73 -3.04 -5.75 -0.33
C SER A 73 -2.14 -4.58 0.08
N LEU A 74 -2.73 -3.59 0.75
CA LEU A 74 -2.05 -2.47 1.42
C LEU A 74 -2.41 -2.46 2.90
N PHE A 75 -1.41 -2.25 3.75
CA PHE A 75 -1.54 -2.09 5.20
C PHE A 75 -0.89 -0.79 5.65
N ILE A 76 -1.61 0.03 6.42
CA ILE A 76 -1.16 1.34 6.89
C ILE A 76 -1.15 1.34 8.41
N PHE A 77 0.03 1.55 8.97
CA PHE A 77 0.27 1.73 10.39
C PHE A 77 0.65 3.19 10.64
N PRO A 78 0.65 3.66 11.90
CA PRO A 78 0.97 5.06 12.19
C PRO A 78 2.34 5.52 11.68
N THR A 79 3.35 4.63 11.65
CA THR A 79 4.73 4.97 11.26
C THR A 79 5.27 4.15 10.10
N LYS A 80 4.43 3.34 9.44
CA LYS A 80 4.84 2.56 8.27
C LYS A 80 3.66 2.20 7.40
N PHE A 81 3.92 1.90 6.14
CA PHE A 81 2.95 1.19 5.31
C PHE A 81 3.64 0.05 4.57
N MET A 82 2.84 -0.93 4.14
CA MET A 82 3.28 -2.10 3.40
C MET A 82 2.34 -2.36 2.22
N ILE A 83 2.90 -2.51 1.03
CA ILE A 83 2.17 -2.93 -0.17
C ILE A 83 2.72 -4.28 -0.62
N LYS A 84 1.84 -5.26 -0.83
CA LYS A 84 2.17 -6.61 -1.28
C LYS A 84 1.47 -6.91 -2.60
N THR A 85 2.21 -6.98 -3.69
CA THR A 85 1.63 -7.13 -5.04
C THR A 85 2.07 -8.45 -5.65
N CYS A 86 1.17 -9.13 -6.34
CA CYS A 86 1.53 -10.09 -7.37
C CYS A 86 1.40 -9.41 -8.74
N GLY A 87 1.52 -10.19 -9.80
CA GLY A 87 1.26 -9.67 -11.12
C GLY A 87 2.36 -8.71 -11.63
N THR A 88 2.06 -8.16 -12.81
CA THR A 88 2.92 -7.26 -13.59
C THR A 88 3.03 -5.86 -13.00
N THR A 89 2.50 -5.70 -11.79
CA THR A 89 2.54 -4.50 -10.96
C THR A 89 3.95 -3.92 -10.88
N THR A 90 4.07 -2.64 -11.23
CA THR A 90 5.34 -1.89 -11.19
C THR A 90 5.56 -1.21 -9.83
N LEU A 91 5.62 -2.02 -8.76
CA LEU A 91 5.60 -1.57 -7.35
C LEU A 91 6.57 -0.43 -7.01
N LEU A 92 7.79 -0.43 -7.55
CA LEU A 92 8.78 0.62 -7.26
C LEU A 92 8.37 2.01 -7.79
N LYS A 93 7.44 2.11 -8.75
CA LYS A 93 6.91 3.40 -9.23
C LYS A 93 6.10 4.16 -8.19
N VAL A 94 5.71 3.51 -7.09
CA VAL A 94 5.06 4.15 -5.94
C VAL A 94 6.04 5.05 -5.18
N ILE A 95 7.32 4.68 -5.09
CA ILE A 95 8.28 5.37 -4.20
C ILE A 95 8.35 6.89 -4.43
N PRO A 96 8.48 7.40 -5.67
CA PRO A 96 8.57 8.86 -5.90
C PRO A 96 7.27 9.63 -5.62
N ARG A 97 6.16 8.94 -5.34
CA ARG A 97 4.84 9.53 -5.08
C ARG A 97 4.50 9.58 -3.60
N VAL A 98 5.26 8.86 -2.79
CA VAL A 98 5.14 8.85 -1.35
C VAL A 98 5.83 10.12 -0.84
N ASN A 99 5.05 11.19 -0.73
CA ASN A 99 5.46 12.40 -0.02
C ASN A 99 4.93 12.28 1.40
N ALA A 100 5.83 12.21 2.37
CA ALA A 100 5.51 12.30 3.79
C ALA A 100 6.06 13.59 4.38
#